data_AF-A0A1F8U6H9-F1
#
_entry.id   AF-A0A1F8U6H9-F1
#
_cell.length_a   1.000
_cell.length_b   1.000
_cell.length_c   1.000
_cell.angle_alpha   90.00
_cell.angle_beta   90.00
_cell.angle_gamma   90.00
#
_symmetry.space_group_name_H-M   'P 1'
#
loop_
_entity.id
_entity.type
_entity.pdbx_description
1 polymer ?
#
loop_
_entity_poly.entity_id
_entity_poly.type
_entity_poly.pdbx_seq_one_letter_code
_entity_poly.pdbx_strand_id
1 'polypeptide(L)'
;MTLISRNNHETSIEVSGSSIIDKQGKTCGIVLVFRDITEKRQKEEKIKHLSFHDNLTGLYNRAFFEEELKRLDALGHFPISLIVGTP
;
A
#
# COMPACT_ATOMS: atom_id res chain seq x y z
N MET A 1 1.01 -11.69 0.10
CA MET A 1 1.07 -12.78 -0.91
C MET A 1 -0.35 -13.04 -1.42
N THR A 2 -0.53 -13.94 -2.37
CA THR A 2 -1.85 -14.33 -2.86
C THR A 2 -2.14 -15.78 -2.48
N LEU A 3 -3.31 -16.04 -1.89
CA LEU A 3 -3.85 -17.39 -1.71
C LEU A 3 -4.74 -17.71 -2.92
N ILE A 4 -4.59 -18.89 -3.48
CA ILE A 4 -5.49 -19.39 -4.54
C ILE A 4 -6.28 -20.56 -3.95
N SER A 5 -7.59 -20.41 -3.87
CA SER A 5 -8.48 -21.46 -3.42
C SER A 5 -8.71 -22.51 -4.51
N ARG A 6 -9.33 -23.66 -4.15
CA ARG A 6 -9.66 -24.72 -5.12
C ARG A 6 -10.62 -24.29 -6.23
N ASN A 7 -11.44 -23.26 -6.00
CA ASN A 7 -12.32 -22.66 -6.99
C ASN A 7 -11.65 -21.51 -7.77
N ASN A 8 -10.32 -21.41 -7.75
CA ASN A 8 -9.54 -20.39 -8.45
C ASN A 8 -9.82 -18.95 -7.98
N HIS A 9 -10.31 -18.77 -6.76
CA HIS A 9 -10.48 -17.44 -6.18
C HIS A 9 -9.16 -16.98 -5.56
N GLU A 10 -8.73 -15.79 -5.95
CA GLU A 10 -7.51 -15.17 -5.46
C GLU A 10 -7.81 -14.23 -4.30
N THR A 11 -7.08 -14.39 -3.19
CA THR A 11 -7.22 -13.53 -2.01
C THR A 11 -5.87 -12.99 -1.59
N SER A 12 -5.80 -11.67 -1.36
CA SER A 12 -4.61 -11.06 -0.76
C SER A 12 -4.52 -11.46 0.70
N ILE A 13 -3.45 -12.15 1.07
CA ILE A 13 -3.25 -12.65 2.44
C ILE A 13 -1.90 -12.25 3.03
N GLU A 14 -1.89 -12.14 4.34
CA GLU A 14 -0.72 -12.14 5.21
C GLU A 14 -0.64 -13.50 5.91
N VAL A 15 0.56 -14.07 6.05
CA VAL A 15 0.77 -15.37 6.69
C VAL A 15 1.76 -15.22 7.81
N SER A 16 1.36 -15.69 8.98
CA SER A 16 2.25 -15.94 10.10
C SER A 16 2.29 -17.42 10.39
N GLY A 17 3.46 -17.89 10.83
CA GLY A 17 3.70 -19.29 11.13
C GLY A 17 4.51 -19.46 12.39
N SER A 18 4.15 -20.46 13.19
CA SER A 18 4.89 -20.83 14.40
C SER A 18 5.08 -22.34 14.46
N SER A 19 6.30 -22.78 14.77
CA SER A 19 6.59 -24.19 14.96
C SER A 19 5.89 -24.73 16.21
N ILE A 20 5.33 -25.92 16.10
CA ILE A 20 4.81 -26.69 17.24
C ILE A 20 5.96 -27.53 17.76
N ILE A 21 6.31 -27.34 19.03
CA ILE A 21 7.43 -27.99 19.70
C ILE A 21 6.89 -28.96 20.75
N ASP A 22 7.35 -30.21 20.72
CA ASP A 22 6.98 -31.21 21.72
C ASP A 22 7.75 -31.01 23.04
N LYS A 23 7.45 -31.84 24.04
CA LYS A 23 8.10 -31.78 25.37
C LYS A 23 9.60 -32.08 25.35
N GLN A 24 10.12 -32.71 24.29
CA GLN A 24 11.55 -32.96 24.11
C GLN A 24 12.26 -31.86 23.31
N GLY A 25 11.56 -30.78 22.96
CA GLY A 25 12.13 -29.70 22.16
C GLY A 25 12.17 -29.99 20.66
N LYS A 26 11.56 -31.09 20.21
CA LYS A 26 11.55 -31.45 18.79
C LYS A 26 10.35 -30.81 18.09
N THR A 27 10.59 -30.29 16.88
CA THR A 27 9.50 -29.78 16.04
C THR A 27 8.61 -30.92 15.57
N CYS A 28 7.33 -30.86 15.90
CA CYS A 28 6.33 -31.84 15.52
C CYS A 28 5.30 -31.30 14.51
N GLY A 29 5.34 -30.01 14.21
CA GLY A 29 4.50 -29.42 13.17
C GLY A 29 4.69 -27.90 13.04
N ILE A 30 3.83 -27.29 12.24
CA ILE A 30 3.73 -25.84 12.08
C ILE A 30 2.26 -25.44 12.15
N VAL A 31 1.95 -24.37 12.89
CA VAL A 31 0.66 -23.69 12.77
C VAL A 31 0.84 -22.53 11.81
N LEU A 32 -0.05 -22.40 10.83
CA LEU A 32 -0.09 -21.30 9.87
C LEU A 32 -1.41 -20.55 10.05
N VAL A 33 -1.33 -19.22 10.12
CA VAL A 33 -2.49 -18.33 10.15
C VAL A 33 -2.48 -17.52 8.88
N PHE A 34 -3.55 -17.64 8.09
CA PHE A 34 -3.80 -16.86 6.89
C PHE A 34 -4.80 -15.76 7.23
N ARG A 35 -4.37 -14.50 7.13
CA ARG A 35 -5.25 -13.34 7.34
C ARG A 35 -5.55 -12.70 6.00
N ASP A 36 -6.83 -12.61 5.63
CA ASP A 36 -7.27 -11.80 4.50
C ASP A 36 -6.99 -10.32 4.80
N ILE A 37 -6.25 -9.67 3.90
CA ILE A 37 -5.87 -8.26 4.00
C ILE A 37 -6.44 -7.43 2.84
N THR A 38 -7.41 -7.96 2.09
CA THR A 38 -8.00 -7.29 0.93
C THR A 38 -8.62 -5.95 1.32
N GLU A 39 -9.49 -5.93 2.34
CA GLU A 39 -10.09 -4.68 2.82
C GLU A 39 -9.05 -3.70 3.40
N LYS A 40 -8.06 -4.23 4.12
CA LYS A 40 -6.99 -3.42 4.72
C LYS A 40 -6.23 -2.69 3.61
N ARG A 41 -5.84 -3.40 2.56
CA ARG A 41 -5.15 -2.82 1.40
C ARG A 41 -6.00 -1.79 0.67
N GLN A 42 -7.28 -2.09 0.43
CA GLN A 42 -8.19 -1.13 -0.21
C GLN A 42 -8.34 0.17 0.61
N LYS A 43 -8.40 0.05 1.94
CA LYS A 43 -8.43 1.22 2.84
C LYS A 43 -7.12 2.00 2.79
N GLU A 44 -5.98 1.31 2.82
CA GLU A 44 -4.66 1.94 2.71
C GLU A 44 -4.49 2.68 1.38
N GLU A 45 -4.90 2.06 0.27
CA GLU A 45 -4.89 2.68 -1.06
C GLU A 45 -5.82 3.90 -1.12
N LYS A 46 -7.02 3.79 -0.54
CA LYS A 46 -7.96 4.92 -0.47
C LYS A 46 -7.41 6.07 0.37
N ILE A 47 -6.83 5.78 1.53
CA ILE A 47 -6.18 6.80 2.38
C ILE A 47 -5.06 7.46 1.59
N LYS A 48 -4.19 6.69 0.94
CA LYS A 48 -3.11 7.22 0.10
C LYS A 48 -3.65 8.10 -1.03
N HIS A 49 -4.71 7.68 -1.70
CA HIS A 49 -5.35 8.46 -2.75
C HIS A 49 -5.86 9.80 -2.20
N LEU A 50 -6.60 9.79 -1.08
CA LEU A 50 -7.14 10.99 -0.43
C LEU A 50 -6.06 11.93 0.12
N SER A 51 -4.89 11.40 0.52
CA SER A 51 -3.76 12.23 0.94
C SER A 51 -3.18 13.07 -0.19
N PHE A 52 -3.33 12.64 -1.45
CA PHE A 52 -2.72 13.30 -2.60
C PHE A 52 -3.71 13.88 -3.62
N HIS A 53 -5.00 13.59 -3.52
CA HIS A 53 -6.00 14.05 -4.48
C HIS A 53 -7.08 14.91 -3.83
N ASP A 54 -7.57 15.90 -4.57
CA ASP A 54 -8.73 16.70 -4.23
C ASP A 54 -10.01 15.90 -4.51
N ASN A 55 -10.88 15.78 -3.50
CA ASN A 55 -12.05 14.89 -3.58
C ASN A 55 -13.14 15.43 -4.53
N LEU A 56 -13.15 16.72 -4.85
CA LEU A 56 -14.14 17.31 -5.75
C LEU A 56 -13.77 17.09 -7.22
N THR A 57 -12.49 17.22 -7.56
CA THR A 57 -12.00 17.19 -8.95
C THR A 57 -11.29 15.89 -9.31
N GLY A 58 -10.83 15.10 -8.34
CA GLY A 58 -9.99 13.93 -8.55
C GLY A 58 -8.57 14.25 -9.03
N LEU A 59 -8.20 15.54 -9.13
CA LEU A 59 -6.84 15.99 -9.45
C LEU A 59 -5.95 15.92 -8.22
N TYR A 60 -4.64 16.01 -8.43
CA TYR A 60 -3.71 16.16 -7.31
C TYR A 60 -4.05 17.39 -6.46
N ASN A 61 -4.00 17.22 -5.15
CA ASN A 61 -4.24 18.30 -4.21
C ASN A 61 -2.97 19.13 -4.01
N ARG A 62 -3.12 20.25 -3.31
CA ARG A 62 -2.02 21.17 -3.01
C ARG A 62 -0.86 20.51 -2.26
N ALA A 63 -1.12 19.59 -1.33
CA ALA A 63 -0.08 18.94 -0.54
C ALA A 63 0.85 18.09 -1.42
N PHE A 64 0.30 17.35 -2.38
CA PHE A 64 1.08 16.65 -3.40
C PHE A 64 1.98 17.60 -4.19
N PHE A 65 1.43 18.72 -4.68
CA PHE A 65 2.19 19.70 -5.45
C PHE A 65 3.36 20.30 -4.66
N GLU A 66 3.16 20.62 -3.38
CA GLU A 66 4.22 21.17 -2.53
C GLU A 66 5.35 20.17 -2.26
N GLU A 67 5.02 18.88 -2.10
CA GLU A 67 6.02 17.81 -1.98
C GLU A 67 6.79 17.61 -3.29
N GLU A 68 6.08 17.62 -4.41
CA GLU A 68 6.68 17.42 -5.72
C GLU A 68 7.60 18.59 -6.12
N LEU A 69 7.24 19.84 -5.78
CA LEU A 69 8.12 21.00 -5.96
C LEU A 69 9.44 20.83 -5.18
N LYS A 70 9.37 20.40 -3.91
CA LYS A 70 10.59 20.14 -3.11
C LYS A 70 11.45 19.04 -3.71
N ARG A 71 10.82 17.96 -4.22
CA ARG A 71 11.52 16.85 -4.89
C ARG A 71 12.26 17.33 -6.13
N LEU A 72 11.63 18.19 -6.92
CA LEU A 72 12.18 18.73 -8.15
C LEU A 72 13.29 19.75 -7.90
N ASP A 73 13.15 20.61 -6.88
CA ASP A 73 14.19 21.55 -6.45
C ASP A 73 15.46 20.82 -6.01
N ALA A 74 15.33 19.65 -5.37
CA ALA A 74 16.46 18.85 -4.91
C ALA A 74 17.27 18.18 -6.05
N LEU A 75 16.72 18.05 -7.28
CA LEU A 75 17.28 17.20 -8.33
C LEU A 75 18.27 17.89 -9.28
N GLY A 76 18.73 19.11 -8.99
CA GLY A 76 19.74 19.79 -9.82
C GLY A 76 19.16 20.38 -11.10
N HIS A 77 18.26 21.34 -10.93
CA HIS A 77 18.01 22.54 -11.74
C HIS A 77 17.93 22.41 -13.28
N PHE A 78 16.71 22.18 -13.76
CA PHE A 78 16.20 22.88 -14.95
C PHE A 78 15.24 23.99 -14.48
N PRO A 79 15.09 25.12 -15.18
CA PRO A 79 14.05 26.09 -14.85
C PRO A 79 12.68 25.44 -15.03
N ILE A 80 11.97 25.22 -13.91
CA ILE A 80 10.60 24.69 -13.91
C ILE A 80 9.65 25.89 -14.00
N SER A 81 8.74 25.84 -14.95
CA SER A 81 7.68 26.85 -15.10
C SER A 81 6.34 26.21 -14.78
N LEU A 82 5.59 26.80 -13.84
CA LEU A 82 4.23 26.40 -13.50
C LEU A 82 3.23 27.24 -14.30
N ILE A 83 2.35 26.59 -15.06
CA ILE A 83 1.22 27.24 -15.74
C ILE A 83 -0.03 26.96 -14.92
N VAL A 84 -0.61 28.00 -14.34
CA VAL A 84 -1.89 27.92 -13.62
C VAL A 84 -2.97 28.48 -14.53
N GLY A 85 -3.87 27.60 -14.98
CA GLY A 85 -5.09 28.02 -15.66
C GLY A 85 -6.20 28.29 -14.66
N THR A 86 -6.80 29.48 -14.71
CA THR A 86 -8.08 29.74 -14.05
C THR A 86 -9.23 29.39 -15.01
N PRO A 87 -10.37 28.85 -14.54
CA PRO A 87 -11.56 28.68 -15.36
C PRO A 87 -12.09 30.02 -15.91
#